data_AF-A0AAN2PJ04-F1
#
_entry.id   AF-A0AAN2PJ04-F1
#
_cell.length_a   1.000
_cell.length_b   1.000
_cell.length_c   1.000
_cell.angle_alpha   90.00
_cell.angle_beta   90.00
_cell.angle_gamma   90.00
#
_symmetry.space_group_name_H-M   'P 1'
#
loop_
_entity.id
_entity.type
_entity.pdbx_description
1 polymer ?
#
loop_
_entity_poly.entity_id
_entity_poly.type
_entity_poly.pdbx_seq_one_letter_code
_entity_poly.pdbx_strand_id
1 'polypeptide(L)'
;MLESIDFRSEARQYLQELENTTNKVIHLVVYDQGEVVYIEKLEGNEMLRMHYKVGKREPMHCTSVGKAILAYLPSNVLLNILEQKGMPMHTDKTITNKDDFLQEFIQVRIKGYHWI
;
A
#
# COMPACT_ATOMS: atom_id res chain seq x y z
N MET A 1 4.69 -7.21 21.18
CA MET A 1 3.40 -6.78 21.77
C MET A 1 2.46 -6.43 20.62
N LEU A 2 2.03 -7.46 19.89
CA LEU A 2 0.91 -7.45 18.93
C LEU A 2 0.04 -8.62 19.41
N GLU A 3 -0.46 -8.54 20.64
CA GLU A 3 -1.58 -9.38 21.05
C GLU A 3 -2.79 -8.82 20.31
N SER A 4 -2.98 -9.40 19.14
CA SER A 4 -3.91 -8.97 18.12
C SER A 4 -5.34 -9.20 18.63
N ILE A 5 -6.11 -8.12 18.73
CA ILE A 5 -7.36 -8.13 17.96
C ILE A 5 -6.92 -8.61 16.58
N ASP A 6 -7.31 -9.80 16.17
CA ASP A 6 -6.93 -10.33 14.87
C ASP A 6 -7.65 -9.45 13.83
N PHE A 7 -7.04 -8.32 13.52
CA PHE A 7 -7.58 -7.32 12.61
C PHE A 7 -7.96 -7.95 11.27
N ARG A 8 -7.29 -9.05 10.91
CA ARG A 8 -7.65 -9.88 9.78
C ARG A 8 -9.00 -10.57 9.97
N SER A 9 -9.27 -11.18 11.13
CA SER A 9 -10.56 -11.83 11.40
C SER A 9 -11.72 -10.83 11.36
N GLU A 10 -11.53 -9.64 11.95
CA GLU A 10 -12.52 -8.56 11.94
C GLU A 10 -12.74 -8.00 10.52
N ALA A 11 -11.67 -7.81 9.75
CA ALA A 11 -11.74 -7.30 8.38
C ALA A 11 -12.31 -8.33 7.39
N ARG A 12 -12.21 -9.63 7.68
CA ARG A 12 -12.48 -10.70 6.71
C ARG A 12 -13.85 -10.61 6.06
N GLN A 13 -14.90 -10.33 6.85
CA GLN A 13 -16.26 -10.21 6.32
C GLN A 13 -16.36 -9.09 5.27
N TYR A 14 -15.78 -7.92 5.54
CA TYR A 14 -15.81 -6.77 4.65
C TYR A 14 -14.96 -6.99 3.40
N LEU A 15 -13.82 -7.67 3.54
CA LEU A 15 -12.98 -8.05 2.40
C LEU A 15 -13.72 -9.03 1.48
N GLN A 16 -14.44 -9.99 2.05
CA GLN A 16 -15.22 -10.96 1.29
C GLN A 16 -16.41 -10.30 0.57
N GLU A 17 -17.09 -9.36 1.22
CA GLU A 17 -18.15 -8.57 0.58
C GLU A 17 -17.61 -7.75 -0.59
N LEU A 18 -16.45 -7.12 -0.42
CA LEU A 18 -15.78 -6.37 -1.48
C LEU A 18 -15.33 -7.27 -2.64
N GLU A 19 -14.75 -8.44 -2.33
CA GLU A 19 -14.37 -9.43 -3.34
C GLU A 19 -15.60 -9.91 -4.11
N ASN A 20 -16.70 -10.25 -3.43
CA ASN A 20 -17.93 -10.71 -4.07
C ASN A 20 -18.56 -9.65 -4.97
N THR A 21 -18.47 -8.38 -4.56
CA THR A 21 -19.05 -7.25 -5.30
C THR A 21 -18.21 -6.86 -6.52
N THR A 22 -16.89 -6.93 -6.42
CA THR A 22 -15.96 -6.47 -7.48
C THR A 22 -15.45 -7.60 -8.37
N ASN A 23 -15.46 -8.83 -7.87
CA ASN A 23 -14.79 -10.00 -8.43
C ASN A 23 -13.30 -9.73 -8.75
N LYS A 24 -12.64 -8.91 -7.93
CA LYS A 24 -11.21 -8.56 -8.05
C LYS A 24 -10.41 -9.10 -6.89
N VAL A 25 -9.10 -9.23 -7.11
CA VAL A 25 -8.14 -9.57 -6.06
C VAL A 25 -8.14 -8.47 -5.00
N ILE A 26 -8.34 -8.85 -3.75
CA ILE A 26 -8.32 -7.94 -2.61
C ILE A 26 -7.06 -8.18 -1.79
N HIS A 27 -6.35 -7.11 -1.45
CA HIS A 27 -5.17 -7.15 -0.58
C HIS A 27 -5.43 -6.35 0.68
N LEU A 28 -5.25 -6.97 1.85
CA LEU A 28 -5.15 -6.25 3.11
C LEU A 28 -3.68 -6.05 3.44
N VAL A 29 -3.32 -4.80 3.74
CA VAL A 29 -1.95 -4.41 4.03
C VAL A 29 -1.87 -3.57 5.29
N VAL A 30 -0.70 -3.59 5.93
CA VAL A 30 -0.36 -2.72 7.06
C VAL A 30 0.94 -1.99 6.79
N TYR A 31 1.07 -0.83 7.44
CA TYR A 31 2.35 -0.14 7.56
C TYR A 31 3.20 -0.82 8.63
N ASP A 32 4.44 -1.17 8.29
CA ASP A 32 5.43 -1.60 9.28
C ASP A 32 6.83 -1.14 8.89
N GLN A 33 7.48 -0.40 9.79
CA GLN A 33 8.87 0.06 9.64
C GLN A 33 9.21 0.69 8.29
N GLY A 34 8.35 1.56 7.74
CA GLY A 34 8.61 2.24 6.47
C GLY A 34 8.30 1.41 5.22
N GLU A 35 7.60 0.28 5.37
CA GLU A 35 7.23 -0.62 4.28
C GLU A 35 5.73 -0.98 4.35
N VAL A 36 5.21 -1.44 3.21
CA VAL A 36 3.91 -2.09 3.13
C VAL A 36 4.10 -3.57 3.40
N VAL A 37 3.30 -4.14 4.31
CA VAL A 37 3.28 -5.58 4.60
C VAL A 37 1.91 -6.15 4.26
N TYR A 38 1.88 -7.14 3.38
CA TYR A 38 0.64 -7.83 2.99
C TYR A 38 0.25 -8.85 4.07
N ILE A 39 -0.96 -8.74 4.63
CA ILE A 39 -1.41 -9.57 5.75
C ILE A 39 -2.61 -10.46 5.44
N GLU A 40 -3.37 -10.16 4.38
CA GLU A 40 -4.43 -11.02 3.85
C GLU A 40 -4.55 -10.82 2.33
N LYS A 41 -4.98 -11.86 1.63
CA LYS A 41 -5.24 -11.82 0.20
C LYS A 41 -6.43 -12.71 -0.15
N LEU A 42 -7.42 -12.13 -0.83
CA LEU A 42 -8.51 -12.85 -1.47
C LEU A 42 -8.32 -12.77 -3.00
N GLU A 43 -8.38 -13.90 -3.70
CA GLU A 43 -7.93 -14.02 -5.11
C GLU A 43 -9.02 -13.75 -6.15
N GLY A 44 -10.27 -13.56 -5.74
CA GLY A 44 -11.44 -13.54 -6.60
C GLY A 44 -11.69 -14.88 -7.28
N ASN A 45 -12.53 -14.86 -8.32
CA ASN A 45 -12.74 -16.02 -9.20
C ASN A 45 -11.82 -16.02 -10.45
N GLU A 46 -10.83 -15.13 -10.53
CA GLU A 46 -9.97 -15.02 -11.72
C GLU A 46 -8.87 -16.10 -11.70
N MET A 47 -8.71 -16.84 -12.82
CA MET A 47 -7.68 -17.89 -12.99
C MET A 47 -6.23 -17.34 -12.99
N LEU A 48 -6.06 -16.02 -12.99
CA LEU A 48 -4.77 -15.34 -12.95
C LEU A 48 -4.28 -15.26 -11.50
N ARG A 49 -3.55 -16.29 -11.07
CA ARG A 49 -2.84 -16.30 -9.78
C ARG A 49 -1.70 -15.27 -9.80
N MET A 50 -1.99 -14.03 -9.43
CA MET A 50 -0.94 -13.06 -9.11
C MET A 50 -0.17 -13.52 -7.87
N HIS A 51 1.15 -13.66 -7.96
CA HIS A 51 2.01 -14.35 -6.97
C HIS A 51 2.36 -13.50 -5.72
N TYR A 52 1.53 -12.54 -5.33
CA TYR A 52 1.75 -11.83 -4.07
C TYR A 52 1.38 -12.74 -2.90
N LYS A 53 2.34 -12.98 -2.00
CA LYS A 53 2.21 -13.84 -0.82
C LYS A 53 2.01 -12.98 0.43
N VAL A 54 1.19 -13.47 1.37
CA VAL A 54 1.12 -12.92 2.72
C VAL A 54 2.52 -12.90 3.35
N GLY A 55 2.85 -11.83 4.06
CA GLY A 55 4.17 -11.54 4.62
C GLY A 55 5.13 -10.82 3.67
N LYS A 56 4.77 -10.67 2.38
CA LYS A 56 5.59 -9.90 1.43
C LYS A 56 5.68 -8.44 1.87
N ARG A 57 6.88 -7.87 1.72
CA ARG A 57 7.19 -6.46 1.97
C ARG A 57 7.47 -5.75 0.66
N GLU A 58 7.01 -4.52 0.55
CA GLU A 58 7.23 -3.67 -0.63
C GLU A 58 7.51 -2.21 -0.21
N PRO A 59 8.30 -1.46 -1.00
CA PRO A 59 8.52 -0.04 -0.76
C PRO A 59 7.22 0.77 -0.82
N MET A 60 7.11 1.76 0.06
CA MET A 60 5.90 2.58 0.12
C MET A 60 5.78 3.57 -1.03
N HIS A 61 6.89 4.03 -1.61
CA HIS A 61 6.88 5.08 -2.63
C HIS A 61 6.35 4.59 -3.99
N CYS A 62 6.48 3.31 -4.29
CA CYS A 62 6.11 2.76 -5.60
C CYS A 62 4.90 1.81 -5.56
N THR A 63 4.22 1.70 -4.42
CA THR A 63 2.97 0.93 -4.31
C THR A 63 1.79 1.86 -4.12
N SER A 64 0.65 1.51 -4.71
CA SER A 64 -0.60 2.24 -4.58
C SER A 64 -1.02 2.45 -3.13
N VAL A 65 -1.03 1.37 -2.36
CA VAL A 65 -1.35 1.35 -0.94
C VAL A 65 -0.29 2.08 -0.10
N GLY A 66 0.99 1.94 -0.43
CA GLY A 66 2.07 2.66 0.25
C GLY A 66 1.94 4.17 0.06
N LYS A 67 1.69 4.61 -1.18
CA LYS A 67 1.42 6.01 -1.47
C LYS A 67 0.18 6.51 -0.73
N ALA A 68 -0.91 5.73 -0.71
CA ALA A 68 -2.11 6.09 0.03
C ALA A 68 -1.83 6.30 1.52
N ILE A 69 -1.02 5.43 2.15
CA ILE A 69 -0.62 5.59 3.56
C ILE A 69 0.25 6.84 3.74
N LEU A 70 1.28 7.02 2.91
CA LEU A 70 2.19 8.17 2.99
C LEU A 70 1.45 9.52 2.89
N ALA A 71 0.29 9.55 2.22
CA ALA A 71 -0.46 10.80 1.99
C ALA A 71 -0.97 11.42 3.28
N TYR A 72 -1.27 10.57 4.25
CA TYR A 72 -1.83 10.96 5.55
C TYR A 72 -0.78 11.01 6.67
N LEU A 73 0.49 10.69 6.39
CA LEU A 73 1.55 10.84 7.37
C LEU A 73 2.03 12.29 7.48
N PRO A 74 2.54 12.71 8.66
CA PRO A 74 3.28 13.96 8.80
C PRO A 74 4.47 14.01 7.84
N SER A 75 4.75 15.17 7.25
CA SER A 75 5.77 15.31 6.20
C SER A 75 7.17 14.89 6.68
N ASN A 76 7.51 15.12 7.94
CA ASN A 76 8.78 14.68 8.52
C ASN A 76 8.90 13.15 8.59
N VAL A 77 7.81 12.43 8.86
CA VAL A 77 7.79 10.96 8.90
C VAL A 77 7.96 10.40 7.49
N LEU A 78 7.23 10.96 6.51
CA LEU A 78 7.40 10.59 5.10
C LEU A 78 8.84 10.79 4.63
N LEU A 79 9.43 11.97 4.89
CA LEU A 79 10.80 12.28 4.50
C LEU A 79 11.80 11.30 5.10
N ASN A 80 11.65 10.97 6.38
CA ASN A 80 12.50 9.99 7.05
C ASN A 80 12.35 8.58 6.45
N ILE A 81 11.14 8.17 6.05
CA ILE A 81 10.93 6.89 5.36
C ILE A 81 11.69 6.85 4.03
N LEU A 82 11.55 7.91 3.20
CA LEU A 82 12.23 7.98 1.91
C LEU A 82 13.76 8.02 2.05
N GLU A 83 14.27 8.67 3.09
CA GLU A 83 15.70 8.72 3.39
C GLU A 83 16.24 7.36 3.85
N GLN A 84 15.52 6.67 4.74
CA GLN A 84 15.96 5.39 5.31
C GLN A 84 15.81 4.21 4.34
N LYS A 85 14.73 4.18 3.55
CA LYS A 85 14.40 3.06 2.65
C LYS A 85 14.84 3.31 1.21
N GLY A 86 15.14 4.56 0.86
CA GLY A 86 15.43 4.94 -0.51
C GLY A 86 14.21 4.90 -1.42
N MET A 87 14.46 5.14 -2.70
CA MET A 87 13.44 5.17 -3.75
C MET A 87 13.90 4.37 -4.96
N PRO A 88 14.07 3.03 -4.85
CA PRO A 88 14.52 2.20 -5.96
C PRO A 88 13.55 2.27 -7.15
N MET A 89 14.11 2.19 -8.36
CA MET A 89 13.33 2.09 -9.59
C MET A 89 12.84 0.65 -9.77
N HIS A 90 11.52 0.46 -9.84
CA HIS A 90 10.91 -0.86 -10.12
C HIS A 90 10.38 -0.96 -11.55
N THR A 91 10.09 0.17 -12.17
CA THR A 91 9.63 0.35 -13.55
C THR A 91 10.10 1.70 -14.07
N ASP A 92 10.07 1.91 -15.39
CA ASP A 92 10.42 3.19 -16.02
C ASP A 92 9.51 4.36 -15.58
N LYS A 93 8.36 4.06 -14.95
CA LYS A 93 7.43 5.06 -14.42
C LYS A 93 7.58 5.28 -12.91
N THR A 94 8.52 4.59 -12.27
CA THR A 94 8.74 4.73 -10.82
C THR A 94 9.35 6.10 -10.54
N ILE A 95 8.69 6.90 -9.71
CA ILE A 95 9.25 8.16 -9.23
C ILE A 95 10.40 7.83 -8.28
N THR A 96 11.61 8.27 -8.63
CA THR A 96 12.83 8.02 -7.86
C THR A 96 13.44 9.29 -7.27
N ASN A 97 12.87 10.45 -7.60
CA ASN A 97 13.26 11.74 -7.05
C ASN A 97 12.29 12.17 -5.95
N LYS A 98 12.85 12.65 -4.83
CA LYS A 98 12.08 13.04 -3.65
C LYS A 98 11.19 14.27 -3.88
N ASP A 99 11.70 15.27 -4.60
CA ASP A 99 10.97 16.52 -4.82
C ASP A 99 9.79 16.28 -5.77
N ASP A 100 10.00 15.51 -6.84
CA ASP A 100 8.92 15.08 -7.74
C ASP A 100 7.84 14.30 -7.00
N PHE A 101 8.25 13.41 -6.09
CA PHE A 101 7.34 12.64 -5.25
C PHE A 101 6.53 13.57 -4.34
N LEU A 102 7.15 14.51 -3.63
CA LEU A 102 6.43 15.44 -2.76
C LEU A 102 5.43 16.31 -3.53
N GLN A 103 5.75 16.71 -4.76
CA GLN A 103 4.82 17.44 -5.63
C GLN A 103 3.59 16.61 -5.98
N GLU A 104 3.76 15.32 -6.28
CA GLU A 104 2.66 14.39 -6.50
C GLU A 104 1.72 14.34 -5.27
N PHE A 105 2.28 14.31 -4.06
CA PHE A 105 1.51 14.26 -2.81
C PHE A 105 0.72 15.52 -2.50
N ILE A 106 1.23 16.70 -2.85
CA ILE A 106 0.47 17.96 -2.75
C ILE A 106 -0.80 17.86 -3.58
N GLN A 107 -0.72 17.28 -4.79
CA GLN A 107 -1.88 17.08 -5.65
C GLN A 107 -2.87 16.07 -5.07
N VAL A 108 -2.38 14.98 -4.47
CA VAL A 108 -3.24 13.98 -3.82
C VAL A 108 -4.01 14.59 -2.65
N ARG A 109 -3.36 15.41 -1.80
CA ARG A 109 -4.01 16.08 -0.66
C ARG A 109 -5.11 17.04 -1.09
N ILE A 110 -4.96 17.69 -2.24
CA ILE A 110 -5.97 18.59 -2.80
C ILE A 110 -7.15 17.81 -3.42
N LYS A 111 -6.87 16.69 -4.11
CA LYS A 111 -7.88 15.95 -4.89
C LYS A 111 -8.62 14.88 -4.11
N GLY A 112 -8.05 14.37 -3.01
CA GLY A 112 -8.65 13.32 -2.18
C GLY A 112 -8.54 11.89 -2.75
N TYR A 113 -7.91 11.72 -3.91
CA TYR A 113 -7.63 10.42 -4.54
C TYR A 113 -6.38 10.50 -5.43
N HIS A 114 -5.80 9.35 -5.74
CA HIS A 114 -4.58 9.22 -6.55
C HIS A 114 -4.79 8.22 -7.69
N TRP A 115 -4.32 8.55 -8.90
CA TRP A 115 -4.25 7.63 -10.04
C TRP A 115 -2.85 7.02 -10.07
N ILE A 116 -2.79 5.68 -9.99
CA ILE A 116 -1.57 4.87 -10.00
C ILE A 116 -1.09 4.63 -11.42
#